data_AF-A0A484X8M2-F1
#
_entry.id   AF-A0A484X8M2-F1
#
_cell.length_a   1.000
_cell.length_b   1.000
_cell.length_c   1.000
_cell.angle_alpha   90.00
_cell.angle_beta   90.00
_cell.angle_gamma   90.00
#
_symmetry.space_group_name_H-M   'P 1'
#
loop_
_entity.id
_entity.type
_entity.pdbx_description
1 polymer ?
#
loop_
_entity_poly.entity_id
_entity_poly.type
_entity_poly.pdbx_seq_one_letter_code
_entity_poly.pdbx_strand_id
1 'polypeptide(L)'
;MNVTTQTGQQPPTIEASSYYGSFGSWRYGLKATGATGDGTQPGDVDYTVSTTRFTTHGYRDHSGAQKNLANAKLGVRIDDASKLSLIFNSVDIKADDPGGLTEAEWKANPQQAPRAEQYDTRKTIKQTQAGLRYERSLSAQDDMSVMMYAGERETTQYQSIPMAPQLNPSHAGGVITLQRHYQGIDSRWTHRGELGVPVTFTTGLNYENMSENRKGYNNFRLNRGVPEYGQKGELRRDERNLMWNVDPYLQTQWQLTDKLSLDAGVRYSSVWFDSNDHYVTPGNGDDSGDASYHKWLPAGSLKYAMTDAWNVYLAAGRGFETPTINELSYRADGQSGMNFG
;
A
#
# COMPACT_ATOMS: atom_id res chain seq x y z
N MET A 1 1.16 10.10 3.83
CA MET A 1 2.61 9.83 4.03
C MET A 1 3.21 9.45 2.68
N ASN A 2 4.37 9.99 2.31
CA ASN A 2 5.08 9.65 1.07
C ASN A 2 6.53 9.27 1.41
N VAL A 3 7.06 8.18 0.85
CA VAL A 3 8.42 7.68 1.12
C VAL A 3 9.17 7.58 -0.19
N THR A 4 10.32 8.25 -0.28
CA THR A 4 11.19 8.23 -1.46
C THR A 4 12.48 7.48 -1.15
N THR A 5 12.92 6.64 -2.08
CA THR A 5 14.23 5.98 -1.97
C THR A 5 15.36 6.93 -2.39
N GLN A 6 16.57 6.65 -1.90
CA GLN A 6 17.77 7.42 -2.20
C GLN A 6 18.06 7.41 -3.72
N THR A 7 18.63 8.51 -4.21
CA THR A 7 19.19 8.61 -5.57
C THR A 7 20.71 8.48 -5.50
N GLY A 8 21.28 7.67 -6.39
CA GLY A 8 22.72 7.46 -6.47
C GLY A 8 23.47 8.71 -6.92
N GLN A 9 24.70 8.87 -6.42
CA GLN A 9 25.57 10.02 -6.71
C GLN A 9 27.03 9.55 -6.73
N GLN A 10 27.93 10.39 -7.26
CA GLN A 10 29.37 10.17 -7.19
C GLN A 10 29.91 10.38 -5.76
N PRO A 11 30.93 9.61 -5.32
CA PRO A 11 31.48 8.41 -5.96
C PRO A 11 30.60 7.17 -5.72
N PRO A 12 30.76 6.08 -6.52
CA PRO A 12 30.20 4.78 -6.19
C PRO A 12 30.63 4.31 -4.80
N THR A 13 29.66 3.93 -3.97
CA THR A 13 29.87 3.46 -2.60
C THR A 13 29.15 2.14 -2.37
N ILE A 14 29.76 1.31 -1.52
CA ILE A 14 29.16 0.09 -0.99
C ILE A 14 29.10 0.22 0.53
N GLU A 15 27.92 0.02 1.09
CA GLU A 15 27.65 0.01 2.52
C GLU A 15 27.24 -1.40 2.94
N ALA A 16 27.93 -1.95 3.92
CA ALA A 16 27.51 -3.14 4.64
C ALA A 16 26.97 -2.72 6.00
N SER A 17 25.74 -3.10 6.30
CA SER A 17 25.07 -2.81 7.58
C SER A 17 24.79 -4.10 8.33
N SER A 18 24.99 -4.06 9.65
CA SER A 18 24.58 -5.14 10.55
C SER A 18 24.02 -4.54 11.85
N TYR A 19 23.05 -5.23 12.42
CA TYR A 19 22.41 -4.86 13.67
C TYR A 19 22.03 -6.13 14.43
N TYR A 20 22.26 -6.11 15.74
CA TYR A 20 21.90 -7.19 16.66
C TYR A 20 21.21 -6.58 17.88
N GLY A 21 20.11 -7.20 18.32
CA GLY A 21 19.32 -6.72 19.43
C GLY A 21 18.70 -7.85 20.22
N SER A 22 17.99 -7.47 21.29
CA SER A 22 17.31 -8.42 22.19
C SER A 22 16.34 -9.33 21.45
N PHE A 23 15.97 -10.42 22.13
CA PHE A 23 14.99 -11.41 21.64
C PHE A 23 15.43 -12.12 20.35
N GLY A 24 16.75 -12.36 20.25
CA GLY A 24 17.36 -13.03 19.12
C GLY A 24 17.10 -12.32 17.79
N SER A 25 17.04 -10.98 17.82
CA SER A 25 16.77 -10.15 16.65
C SER A 25 18.06 -9.73 15.99
N TRP A 26 18.17 -9.94 14.69
CA TRP A 26 19.32 -9.46 13.93
C TRP A 26 18.95 -9.12 12.50
N ARG A 27 19.68 -8.15 11.95
CA ARG A 27 19.53 -7.66 10.58
C ARG A 27 20.91 -7.53 9.96
N TYR A 28 21.02 -7.86 8.69
CA TYR A 28 22.15 -7.46 7.87
C TYR A 28 21.67 -7.01 6.50
N GLY A 29 22.49 -6.23 5.82
CA GLY A 29 22.17 -5.78 4.48
C GLY A 29 23.35 -5.17 3.76
N LEU A 30 23.27 -5.20 2.45
CA LEU A 30 24.21 -4.56 1.55
C LEU A 30 23.46 -3.48 0.77
N LYS A 31 24.10 -2.34 0.58
CA LYS A 31 23.62 -1.27 -0.28
C LYS A 31 24.77 -0.84 -1.20
N ALA A 32 24.53 -0.87 -2.50
CA ALA A 32 25.43 -0.32 -3.49
C ALA A 32 24.75 0.89 -4.13
N THR A 33 25.41 2.04 -4.13
CA THR A 33 24.84 3.28 -4.68
C THR A 33 25.91 4.08 -5.38
N GLY A 34 25.60 4.67 -6.52
CA GLY A 34 26.57 5.40 -7.33
C GLY A 34 25.93 6.13 -8.48
N ALA A 35 26.75 6.85 -9.24
CA ALA A 35 26.38 7.42 -10.52
C ALA A 35 27.55 7.31 -11.50
N THR A 36 27.29 7.48 -12.79
CA THR A 36 28.33 7.56 -13.84
C THR A 36 28.83 8.99 -14.07
N GLY A 37 28.04 9.99 -13.67
CA GLY A 37 28.36 11.42 -13.80
C GLY A 37 27.71 12.27 -12.70
N ASP A 38 27.65 13.58 -12.90
CA ASP A 38 27.09 14.54 -11.94
C ASP A 38 25.56 14.70 -12.06
N GLY A 39 24.94 14.05 -13.06
CA GLY A 39 23.50 14.05 -13.31
C GLY A 39 23.02 15.16 -14.25
N THR A 40 23.95 15.95 -14.81
CA THR A 40 23.64 17.06 -15.71
C THR A 40 23.69 16.68 -17.18
N GLN A 41 24.44 15.65 -17.55
CA GLN A 41 24.69 15.32 -18.96
C GLN A 41 23.78 14.20 -19.47
N PRO A 42 23.36 14.23 -20.75
CA PRO A 42 22.70 13.10 -21.40
C PRO A 42 23.55 11.83 -21.29
N GLY A 43 22.93 10.73 -20.88
CA GLY A 43 23.61 9.45 -20.63
C GLY A 43 24.10 9.27 -19.20
N ASP A 44 24.00 10.27 -18.32
CA ASP A 44 24.29 10.08 -16.89
C ASP A 44 23.30 9.10 -16.27
N VAL A 45 23.85 8.08 -15.60
CA VAL A 45 23.10 7.03 -14.91
C VAL A 45 23.32 7.14 -13.41
N ASP A 46 22.24 7.10 -12.64
CA ASP A 46 22.26 6.93 -11.18
C ASP A 46 21.69 5.57 -10.79
N TYR A 47 22.26 4.95 -9.75
CA TYR A 47 21.75 3.69 -9.22
C TYR A 47 21.84 3.64 -7.70
N THR A 48 20.83 3.02 -7.09
CA THR A 48 20.83 2.62 -5.69
C THR A 48 20.17 1.25 -5.60
N VAL A 49 20.87 0.25 -5.10
CA VAL A 49 20.37 -1.11 -4.86
C VAL A 49 20.62 -1.46 -3.41
N SER A 50 19.60 -1.96 -2.72
CA SER A 50 19.70 -2.39 -1.33
C SER A 50 19.01 -3.73 -1.13
N THR A 51 19.67 -4.63 -0.42
CA THR A 51 19.11 -5.89 0.05
C THR A 51 19.31 -6.01 1.55
N THR A 52 18.29 -6.49 2.26
CA THR A 52 18.38 -6.71 3.70
C THR A 52 17.66 -8.00 4.08
N ARG A 53 18.21 -8.71 5.06
CA ARG A 53 17.54 -9.81 5.75
C ARG A 53 17.45 -9.48 7.22
N PHE A 54 16.26 -9.63 7.77
CA PHE A 54 15.94 -9.51 9.18
C PHE A 54 15.33 -10.81 9.68
N THR A 55 15.70 -11.22 10.88
CA THR A 55 15.02 -12.28 11.61
C THR A 55 14.97 -11.97 13.09
N THR A 56 13.95 -12.46 13.76
CA THR A 56 13.77 -12.37 15.21
C THR A 56 13.16 -13.65 15.74
N HIS A 57 13.52 -14.03 16.96
CA HIS A 57 12.84 -15.11 17.69
C HIS A 57 11.57 -14.59 18.40
N GLY A 58 11.38 -13.28 18.45
CA GLY A 58 10.21 -12.66 19.06
C GLY A 58 10.37 -12.44 20.57
N TYR A 59 9.77 -11.37 21.08
CA TYR A 59 9.72 -11.08 22.52
C TYR A 59 8.67 -11.93 23.25
N ARG A 60 7.53 -12.18 22.57
CA ARG A 60 6.41 -12.98 23.07
C ARG A 60 6.46 -14.38 22.47
N ASP A 61 5.75 -15.31 23.09
CA ASP A 61 5.56 -16.64 22.52
C ASP A 61 4.90 -16.54 21.14
N HIS A 62 5.28 -17.42 20.21
CA HIS A 62 4.74 -17.46 18.84
C HIS A 62 4.85 -16.12 18.07
N SER A 63 5.97 -15.39 18.25
CA SER A 63 6.21 -14.09 17.58
C SER A 63 7.50 -14.04 16.75
N GLY A 64 8.01 -15.21 16.35
CA GLY A 64 9.15 -15.32 15.44
C GLY A 64 8.81 -14.75 14.06
N ALA A 65 9.77 -14.07 13.43
CA ALA A 65 9.54 -13.50 12.10
C ALA A 65 10.82 -13.41 11.28
N GLN A 66 10.65 -13.54 9.97
CA GLN A 66 11.68 -13.38 8.95
C GLN A 66 11.17 -12.38 7.91
N LYS A 67 12.02 -11.42 7.54
CA LYS A 67 11.72 -10.41 6.52
C LYS A 67 12.94 -10.19 5.63
N ASN A 68 12.76 -10.46 4.35
CA ASN A 68 13.73 -10.12 3.31
C ASN A 68 13.19 -8.92 2.54
N LEU A 69 14.05 -7.94 2.26
CA LEU A 69 13.74 -6.79 1.41
C LEU A 69 14.78 -6.70 0.30
N ALA A 70 14.32 -6.44 -0.91
CA ALA A 70 15.15 -5.94 -2.00
C ALA A 70 14.51 -4.65 -2.54
N ASN A 71 15.29 -3.58 -2.65
CA ASN A 71 14.89 -2.33 -3.27
C ASN A 71 15.96 -1.94 -4.29
N ALA A 72 15.54 -1.48 -5.45
CA ALA A 72 16.42 -0.87 -6.42
C ALA A 72 15.76 0.37 -7.03
N LYS A 73 16.56 1.38 -7.29
CA LYS A 73 16.21 2.54 -8.12
C LYS A 73 17.34 2.77 -9.11
N LEU A 74 16.99 2.91 -10.37
CA LEU A 74 17.89 3.22 -11.47
C LEU A 74 17.36 4.47 -12.16
N GLY A 75 18.20 5.46 -12.41
CA GLY A 75 17.87 6.68 -13.13
C GLY A 75 18.76 6.85 -14.35
N VAL A 76 18.21 7.36 -15.44
CA VAL A 76 18.95 7.72 -16.65
C VAL A 76 18.51 9.11 -17.10
N ARG A 77 19.47 10.00 -17.30
CA ARG A 77 19.25 11.29 -17.99
C ARG A 77 19.18 11.00 -19.49
N ILE A 78 18.00 11.11 -20.08
CA ILE A 78 17.79 10.80 -21.52
C ILE A 78 18.37 11.93 -22.38
N ASP A 79 18.06 13.17 -22.02
CA ASP A 79 18.51 14.39 -22.67
C ASP A 79 18.58 15.53 -21.64
N ASP A 80 18.92 16.74 -22.09
CA ASP A 80 19.05 17.93 -21.23
C ASP A 80 17.74 18.32 -20.53
N ALA A 81 16.58 17.82 -20.99
CA ALA A 81 15.27 18.15 -20.45
C ALA A 81 14.58 16.98 -19.74
N SER A 82 15.07 15.74 -19.89
CA SER A 82 14.31 14.52 -19.55
C SER A 82 15.06 13.53 -18.71
N LYS A 83 14.37 12.96 -17.73
CA LYS A 83 14.87 11.90 -16.85
C LYS A 83 13.88 10.74 -16.79
N LEU A 84 14.41 9.52 -16.83
CA LEU A 84 13.66 8.29 -16.58
C LEU A 84 14.18 7.63 -15.32
N SER A 85 13.28 7.16 -14.46
CA SER A 85 13.63 6.38 -13.26
C SER A 85 12.83 5.09 -13.21
N LEU A 86 13.53 3.97 -13.08
CA LEU A 86 12.96 2.65 -12.77
C LEU A 86 13.08 2.39 -11.27
N ILE A 87 12.02 1.88 -10.67
CA ILE A 87 11.95 1.49 -9.26
C ILE A 87 11.56 0.03 -9.20
N PHE A 88 12.23 -0.75 -8.36
CA PHE A 88 11.89 -2.13 -8.06
C PHE A 88 11.85 -2.32 -6.54
N ASN A 89 10.81 -3.00 -6.05
CA ASN A 89 10.69 -3.40 -4.66
C ASN A 89 10.27 -4.86 -4.58
N SER A 90 10.87 -5.60 -3.65
CA SER A 90 10.43 -6.94 -3.29
C SER A 90 10.49 -7.12 -1.78
N VAL A 91 9.45 -7.77 -1.25
CA VAL A 91 9.28 -8.09 0.18
C VAL A 91 8.87 -9.55 0.29
N ASP A 92 9.57 -10.30 1.13
CA ASP A 92 9.19 -11.67 1.52
C ASP A 92 9.18 -11.75 3.05
N ILE A 93 8.01 -11.98 3.63
CA ILE A 93 7.79 -12.07 5.07
C ILE A 93 7.16 -13.42 5.38
N LYS A 94 7.73 -14.08 6.38
CA LYS A 94 7.09 -15.20 7.09
C LYS A 94 7.13 -14.85 8.57
N ALA A 95 5.98 -14.67 9.17
CA ALA A 95 5.88 -14.24 10.55
C ALA A 95 4.78 -15.02 11.27
N ASP A 96 5.11 -15.45 12.48
CA ASP A 96 4.16 -15.97 13.43
C ASP A 96 3.38 -14.78 14.02
N ASP A 97 2.07 -14.95 14.16
CA ASP A 97 1.16 -13.92 14.64
C ASP A 97 0.78 -14.27 16.09
N PRO A 98 1.35 -13.63 17.12
CA PRO A 98 1.06 -13.97 18.52
C PRO A 98 -0.35 -13.57 18.95
N GLY A 99 -1.07 -12.80 18.13
CA GLY A 99 -2.42 -12.35 18.40
C GLY A 99 -2.57 -11.41 19.61
N GLY A 100 -3.83 -11.06 19.87
CA GLY A 100 -4.23 -10.24 21.01
C GLY A 100 -4.37 -11.04 22.30
N LEU A 101 -4.24 -10.35 23.43
CA LEU A 101 -4.59 -10.82 24.76
C LEU A 101 -5.75 -10.01 25.30
N THR A 102 -6.63 -10.66 26.05
CA THR A 102 -7.57 -9.95 26.93
C THR A 102 -6.80 -9.22 28.04
N GLU A 103 -7.44 -8.26 28.69
CA GLU A 103 -6.82 -7.54 29.80
C GLU A 103 -6.36 -8.48 30.92
N ALA A 104 -7.20 -9.44 31.32
CA ALA A 104 -6.87 -10.43 32.35
C ALA A 104 -5.69 -11.32 31.95
N GLU A 105 -5.66 -11.80 30.70
CA GLU A 105 -4.55 -12.58 30.17
C GLU A 105 -3.24 -11.77 30.18
N TRP A 106 -3.27 -10.52 29.71
CA TRP A 106 -2.08 -9.66 29.71
C TRP A 106 -1.54 -9.42 31.12
N LYS A 107 -2.43 -9.17 32.10
CA LYS A 107 -2.04 -8.99 33.51
C LYS A 107 -1.46 -10.27 34.11
N ALA A 108 -1.96 -11.44 33.73
CA ALA A 108 -1.48 -12.72 34.24
C ALA A 108 -0.11 -13.09 33.66
N ASN A 109 0.07 -12.96 32.35
CA ASN A 109 1.35 -13.13 31.67
C ASN A 109 1.38 -12.26 30.39
N PRO A 110 2.24 -11.23 30.30
CA PRO A 110 2.27 -10.36 29.14
C PRO A 110 2.87 -11.01 27.88
N GLN A 111 3.57 -12.14 28.01
CA GLN A 111 4.24 -12.82 26.89
C GLN A 111 3.44 -13.97 26.28
N GLN A 112 2.42 -14.50 26.98
CA GLN A 112 1.68 -15.67 26.51
C GLN A 112 0.98 -15.44 25.16
N ALA A 113 0.74 -16.52 24.43
CA ALA A 113 0.03 -16.50 23.15
C ALA A 113 -0.87 -17.75 22.97
N PRO A 114 -1.86 -17.97 23.86
CA PRO A 114 -2.58 -19.25 23.97
C PRO A 114 -3.29 -19.67 22.68
N ARG A 115 -3.92 -18.71 22.00
CA ARG A 115 -4.59 -18.96 20.71
C ARG A 115 -3.59 -19.18 19.58
N ALA A 116 -2.40 -18.59 19.67
CA ALA A 116 -1.41 -18.73 18.61
C ALA A 116 -0.84 -20.15 18.57
N GLU A 117 -0.53 -20.72 19.73
CA GLU A 117 -0.10 -22.11 19.87
C GLU A 117 -1.17 -23.11 19.42
N GLN A 118 -2.45 -22.83 19.70
CA GLN A 118 -3.55 -23.72 19.36
C GLN A 118 -3.84 -23.76 17.84
N TYR A 119 -3.81 -22.62 17.17
CA TYR A 119 -4.23 -22.48 15.78
C TYR A 119 -3.06 -22.25 14.81
N ASP A 120 -1.82 -22.25 15.31
CA ASP A 120 -0.61 -21.91 14.57
C ASP A 120 -0.79 -20.58 13.81
N THR A 121 -1.24 -19.52 14.50
CA THR A 121 -1.57 -18.26 13.82
C THR A 121 -0.32 -17.63 13.22
N ARG A 122 -0.38 -17.33 11.93
CA ARG A 122 0.77 -16.87 11.17
C ARG A 122 0.34 -16.18 9.89
N LYS A 123 1.24 -15.38 9.35
CA LYS A 123 1.05 -14.69 8.08
C LYS A 123 2.30 -14.77 7.21
N THR A 124 2.08 -15.10 5.95
CA THR A 124 3.13 -15.01 4.92
C THR A 124 2.72 -13.94 3.92
N ILE A 125 3.64 -13.03 3.60
CA ILE A 125 3.43 -11.94 2.64
C ILE A 125 4.56 -11.98 1.62
N LYS A 126 4.21 -12.04 0.35
CA LYS A 126 5.14 -11.80 -0.75
C LYS A 126 4.62 -10.66 -1.58
N GLN A 127 5.48 -9.72 -1.92
CA GLN A 127 5.10 -8.59 -2.76
C GLN A 127 6.26 -8.18 -3.63
N THR A 128 5.98 -7.95 -4.91
CA THR A 128 6.93 -7.37 -5.86
C THR A 128 6.27 -6.22 -6.58
N GLN A 129 7.00 -5.11 -6.78
CA GLN A 129 6.52 -3.91 -7.44
C GLN A 129 7.58 -3.39 -8.39
N ALA A 130 7.14 -2.93 -9.56
CA ALA A 130 7.94 -2.17 -10.50
C ALA A 130 7.26 -0.82 -10.75
N GLY A 131 8.05 0.25 -10.79
CA GLY A 131 7.60 1.60 -11.08
C GLY A 131 8.47 2.23 -12.15
N LEU A 132 7.88 3.01 -13.04
CA LEU A 132 8.57 3.78 -14.05
C LEU A 132 8.10 5.23 -13.99
N ARG A 133 9.03 6.14 -13.76
CA ARG A 133 8.76 7.58 -13.72
C ARG A 133 9.51 8.30 -14.82
N TYR A 134 8.78 9.02 -15.65
CA TYR A 134 9.32 9.91 -16.66
C TYR A 134 9.06 11.36 -16.24
N GLU A 135 10.07 12.21 -16.40
CA GLU A 135 10.01 13.65 -16.17
C GLU A 135 10.59 14.37 -17.37
N ARG A 136 9.93 15.45 -17.80
CA ARG A 136 10.45 16.33 -18.86
C ARG A 136 10.08 17.78 -18.60
N SER A 137 11.06 18.67 -18.76
CA SER A 137 10.81 20.10 -18.94
C SER A 137 10.41 20.36 -20.38
N LEU A 138 9.17 20.82 -20.60
CA LEU A 138 8.61 21.08 -21.93
C LEU A 138 9.00 22.49 -22.41
N SER A 139 9.07 23.44 -21.48
CA SER A 139 9.45 24.84 -21.72
C SER A 139 10.11 25.40 -20.46
N ALA A 140 10.57 26.66 -20.50
CA ALA A 140 11.06 27.34 -19.30
C ALA A 140 10.00 27.50 -18.19
N GLN A 141 8.71 27.33 -18.52
CA GLN A 141 7.56 27.51 -17.63
C GLN A 141 6.79 26.21 -17.40
N ASP A 142 7.01 25.17 -18.20
CA ASP A 142 6.20 23.96 -18.22
C ASP A 142 7.03 22.71 -17.92
N ASP A 143 6.62 21.97 -16.90
CA ASP A 143 7.14 20.63 -16.62
C ASP A 143 6.03 19.60 -16.67
N MET A 144 6.37 18.40 -17.13
CA MET A 144 5.48 17.25 -17.06
C MET A 144 6.15 16.07 -16.37
N SER A 145 5.35 15.25 -15.70
CA SER A 145 5.81 13.95 -15.21
C SER A 145 4.71 12.91 -15.32
N VAL A 146 5.10 11.67 -15.61
CA VAL A 146 4.21 10.51 -15.62
C VAL A 146 4.86 9.45 -14.75
N MET A 147 4.11 8.96 -13.76
CA MET A 147 4.50 7.83 -12.91
C MET A 147 3.56 6.67 -13.20
N MET A 148 4.12 5.54 -13.60
CA MET A 148 3.39 4.28 -13.77
C MET A 148 3.93 3.25 -12.79
N TYR A 149 3.07 2.38 -12.27
CA TYR A 149 3.48 1.24 -11.47
C TYR A 149 2.64 0.02 -11.76
N ALA A 150 3.23 -1.13 -11.50
CA ALA A 150 2.57 -2.41 -11.45
C ALA A 150 3.15 -3.24 -10.31
N GLY A 151 2.36 -4.13 -9.73
CA GLY A 151 2.85 -5.02 -8.71
C GLY A 151 1.87 -6.12 -8.39
N GLU A 152 2.42 -7.10 -7.68
CA GLU A 152 1.72 -8.31 -7.31
C GLU A 152 1.95 -8.54 -5.82
N ARG A 153 0.89 -8.93 -5.12
CA ARG A 153 0.95 -9.23 -3.70
C ARG A 153 0.17 -10.49 -3.39
N GLU A 154 0.85 -11.42 -2.76
CA GLU A 154 0.26 -12.63 -2.22
C GLU A 154 0.32 -12.58 -0.69
N THR A 155 -0.79 -12.93 -0.04
CA THR A 155 -0.87 -13.03 1.40
C THR A 155 -1.66 -14.26 1.79
N THR A 156 -1.13 -15.04 2.73
CA THR A 156 -1.88 -16.10 3.41
C THR A 156 -1.85 -15.84 4.89
N GLN A 157 -3.02 -15.87 5.53
CA GLN A 157 -3.19 -15.66 6.96
C GLN A 157 -3.95 -16.83 7.56
N TYR A 158 -3.37 -17.43 8.60
CA TYR A 158 -4.05 -18.40 9.46
C TYR A 158 -4.57 -17.67 10.69
N GLN A 159 -5.88 -17.75 10.91
CA GLN A 159 -6.57 -17.09 12.02
C GLN A 159 -6.93 -18.10 13.11
N SER A 160 -7.19 -17.59 14.31
CA SER A 160 -7.60 -18.36 15.48
C SER A 160 -9.12 -18.54 15.60
N ILE A 161 -9.81 -18.76 14.46
CA ILE A 161 -11.25 -18.98 14.45
C ILE A 161 -11.55 -20.42 14.94
N PRO A 162 -12.41 -20.62 15.95
CA PRO A 162 -12.80 -21.97 16.39
C PRO A 162 -13.58 -22.75 15.32
N MET A 163 -13.66 -24.08 15.45
CA MET A 163 -14.41 -24.92 14.51
C MET A 163 -15.91 -24.60 14.49
N ALA A 164 -16.53 -24.37 15.65
CA ALA A 164 -17.99 -24.21 15.78
C ALA A 164 -18.61 -23.18 14.79
N PRO A 165 -18.12 -21.92 14.68
CA PRO A 165 -18.65 -20.96 13.72
C PRO A 165 -18.39 -21.35 12.26
N GLN A 166 -17.29 -22.06 11.99
CA GLN A 166 -16.93 -22.50 10.63
C GLN A 166 -17.84 -23.64 10.10
N LEU A 167 -18.66 -24.25 10.96
CA LEU A 167 -19.66 -25.25 10.55
C LEU A 167 -20.89 -24.62 9.89
N ASN A 168 -21.11 -23.32 10.07
CA ASN A 168 -22.14 -22.61 9.31
C ASN A 168 -21.73 -22.58 7.82
N PRO A 169 -22.56 -23.09 6.88
CA PRO A 169 -22.24 -23.11 5.45
C PRO A 169 -21.84 -21.75 4.86
N SER A 170 -22.34 -20.64 5.41
CA SER A 170 -22.02 -19.27 4.98
C SER A 170 -20.73 -18.70 5.59
N HIS A 171 -20.02 -19.43 6.46
CA HIS A 171 -18.78 -18.95 7.06
C HIS A 171 -17.60 -19.08 6.10
N ALA A 172 -16.79 -18.02 5.95
CA ALA A 172 -15.64 -17.97 5.03
C ALA A 172 -14.39 -18.79 5.49
N GLY A 173 -14.54 -19.66 6.49
CA GLY A 173 -13.41 -20.37 7.13
C GLY A 173 -12.52 -19.50 8.04
N GLY A 174 -11.34 -20.03 8.40
CA GLY A 174 -10.34 -19.41 9.29
C GLY A 174 -8.95 -19.24 8.68
N VAL A 175 -8.81 -19.49 7.37
CA VAL A 175 -7.60 -19.20 6.59
C VAL A 175 -7.96 -18.33 5.41
N ILE A 176 -7.29 -17.20 5.27
CA ILE A 176 -7.53 -16.23 4.19
C ILE A 176 -6.33 -16.25 3.26
N THR A 177 -6.58 -16.44 1.96
CA THR A 177 -5.59 -16.26 0.90
C THR A 177 -6.03 -15.11 -0.01
N LEU A 178 -5.11 -14.19 -0.28
CA LEU A 178 -5.31 -13.02 -1.12
C LEU A 178 -4.20 -12.99 -2.17
N GLN A 179 -4.55 -13.02 -3.44
CA GLN A 179 -3.64 -12.81 -4.56
C GLN A 179 -4.09 -11.57 -5.32
N ARG A 180 -3.29 -10.50 -5.24
CA ARG A 180 -3.62 -9.19 -5.80
C ARG A 180 -2.66 -8.83 -6.91
N HIS A 181 -3.20 -8.33 -8.01
CA HIS A 181 -2.47 -7.54 -9.00
C HIS A 181 -2.95 -6.10 -8.88
N TYR A 182 -2.04 -5.15 -8.87
CA TYR A 182 -2.38 -3.73 -8.89
C TYR A 182 -1.46 -2.98 -9.84
N GLN A 183 -2.04 -1.98 -10.49
CA GLN A 183 -1.31 -1.09 -11.38
C GLN A 183 -1.94 0.30 -11.34
N GLY A 184 -1.17 1.30 -11.74
CA GLY A 184 -1.67 2.66 -11.83
C GLY A 184 -0.79 3.56 -12.66
N ILE A 185 -1.36 4.68 -13.06
CA ILE A 185 -0.71 5.76 -13.79
C ILE A 185 -1.16 7.10 -13.22
N ASP A 186 -0.20 7.98 -12.97
CA ASP A 186 -0.43 9.35 -12.56
C ASP A 186 0.31 10.29 -13.51
N SER A 187 -0.44 11.13 -14.21
CA SER A 187 0.08 12.10 -15.18
C SER A 187 -0.08 13.51 -14.62
N ARG A 188 1.00 14.28 -14.61
CA ARG A 188 1.05 15.64 -14.06
C ARG A 188 1.64 16.61 -15.08
N TRP A 189 1.00 17.75 -15.21
CA TRP A 189 1.56 18.92 -15.89
C TRP A 189 1.54 20.11 -14.93
N THR A 190 2.68 20.77 -14.78
CA THR A 190 2.85 21.98 -13.98
C THR A 190 3.25 23.12 -14.89
N HIS A 191 2.46 24.19 -14.87
CA HIS A 191 2.72 25.43 -15.57
C HIS A 191 3.03 26.54 -14.55
N ARG A 192 4.08 27.30 -14.81
CA ARG A 192 4.55 28.43 -14.00
C ARG A 192 4.48 29.70 -14.84
N GLY A 193 3.39 30.44 -14.71
CA GLY A 193 3.12 31.60 -15.53
C GLY A 193 2.54 32.75 -14.71
N GLU A 194 1.84 33.63 -15.40
CA GLU A 194 1.18 34.79 -14.80
C GLU A 194 -0.22 34.95 -15.39
N LEU A 195 -1.21 35.17 -14.53
CA LEU A 195 -2.59 35.49 -14.90
C LEU A 195 -3.06 36.65 -14.05
N GLY A 196 -2.66 37.86 -14.43
CA GLY A 196 -2.81 39.08 -13.61
C GLY A 196 -1.87 39.14 -12.41
N VAL A 197 -1.61 38.00 -11.77
CA VAL A 197 -0.61 37.78 -10.73
C VAL A 197 0.22 36.52 -11.05
N PRO A 198 1.42 36.36 -10.47
CA PRO A 198 2.17 35.12 -10.62
C PRO A 198 1.37 33.92 -10.14
N VAL A 199 1.26 32.90 -11.00
CA VAL A 199 0.48 31.69 -10.72
C VAL A 199 1.25 30.45 -11.17
N THR A 200 1.36 29.49 -10.25
CA THR A 200 1.76 28.12 -10.59
C THR A 200 0.54 27.24 -10.48
N PHE A 201 0.23 26.47 -11.51
CA PHE A 201 -0.80 25.44 -11.41
C PHE A 201 -0.26 24.08 -11.82
N THR A 202 -0.72 23.04 -11.12
CA THR A 202 -0.47 21.64 -11.45
C THR A 202 -1.80 20.95 -11.67
N THR A 203 -2.01 20.41 -12.86
CA THR A 203 -3.16 19.57 -13.19
C THR A 203 -2.71 18.13 -13.42
N GLY A 204 -3.60 17.18 -13.17
CA GLY A 204 -3.28 15.78 -13.40
C GLY A 204 -4.48 14.85 -13.42
N LEU A 205 -4.19 13.63 -13.82
CA LEU A 205 -5.13 12.51 -13.86
C LEU A 205 -4.46 11.28 -13.25
N ASN A 206 -5.10 10.74 -12.23
CA ASN A 206 -4.68 9.52 -11.54
C ASN A 206 -5.67 8.39 -11.88
N TYR A 207 -5.14 7.26 -12.32
CA TYR A 207 -5.87 6.01 -12.48
C TYR A 207 -5.16 4.92 -11.70
N GLU A 208 -5.89 4.20 -10.85
CA GLU A 208 -5.38 3.03 -10.13
C GLU A 208 -6.36 1.88 -10.28
N ASN A 209 -5.82 0.67 -10.28
CA ASN A 209 -6.56 -0.57 -10.41
C ASN A 209 -5.96 -1.63 -9.49
N MET A 210 -6.81 -2.43 -8.88
CA MET A 210 -6.45 -3.59 -8.08
C MET A 210 -7.48 -4.69 -8.32
N SER A 211 -7.01 -5.85 -8.77
CA SER A 211 -7.80 -7.08 -8.86
C SER A 211 -7.27 -8.07 -7.83
N GLU A 212 -8.15 -8.58 -6.99
CA GLU A 212 -7.87 -9.58 -5.96
C GLU A 212 -8.62 -10.87 -6.26
N ASN A 213 -7.90 -11.99 -6.31
CA ASN A 213 -8.50 -13.30 -6.13
C ASN A 213 -8.44 -13.64 -4.65
N ARG A 214 -9.61 -13.72 -4.02
CA ARG A 214 -9.77 -13.97 -2.58
C ARG A 214 -10.31 -15.36 -2.37
N LYS A 215 -9.65 -16.12 -1.49
CA LYS A 215 -10.13 -17.44 -1.07
C LYS A 215 -10.15 -17.57 0.44
N GLY A 216 -11.16 -18.29 0.93
CA GLY A 216 -11.31 -18.67 2.34
C GLY A 216 -11.27 -20.18 2.49
N TYR A 217 -10.67 -20.68 3.57
CA TYR A 217 -10.60 -22.11 3.87
C TYR A 217 -10.82 -22.37 5.35
N ASN A 218 -11.26 -23.57 5.70
CA ASN A 218 -11.21 -24.04 7.08
C ASN A 218 -9.76 -24.00 7.61
N ASN A 219 -9.59 -23.67 8.90
CA ASN A 219 -8.28 -23.71 9.57
C ASN A 219 -7.98 -25.05 10.27
N PHE A 220 -8.76 -26.09 9.94
CA PHE A 220 -8.61 -27.43 10.47
C PHE A 220 -8.79 -28.50 9.40
N ARG A 221 -8.27 -29.69 9.69
CA ARG A 221 -8.64 -30.95 9.02
C ARG A 221 -9.14 -31.94 10.06
N LEU A 222 -10.06 -32.82 9.68
CA LEU A 222 -10.53 -33.87 10.57
C LEU A 222 -9.62 -35.09 10.42
N ASN A 223 -8.94 -35.47 11.51
CA ASN A 223 -8.23 -36.73 11.62
C ASN A 223 -9.03 -37.67 12.53
N ARG A 224 -9.63 -38.72 11.96
CA ARG A 224 -10.51 -39.67 12.67
C ARG A 224 -11.63 -38.97 13.48
N GLY A 225 -12.19 -37.89 12.94
CA GLY A 225 -13.25 -37.11 13.58
C GLY A 225 -12.77 -36.05 14.58
N VAL A 226 -11.46 -35.97 14.86
CA VAL A 226 -10.87 -34.94 15.73
C VAL A 226 -10.30 -33.80 14.88
N PRO A 227 -10.61 -32.53 15.16
CA PRO A 227 -10.05 -31.40 14.42
C PRO A 227 -8.58 -31.17 14.78
N GLU A 228 -7.73 -31.18 13.76
CA GLU A 228 -6.35 -30.72 13.81
C GLU A 228 -6.28 -29.30 13.23
N TYR A 229 -6.02 -28.31 14.08
CA TYR A 229 -5.93 -26.90 13.70
C TYR A 229 -4.55 -26.53 13.12
N GLY A 230 -4.44 -25.33 12.55
CA GLY A 230 -3.20 -24.83 11.94
C GLY A 230 -2.95 -25.32 10.51
N GLN A 231 -3.90 -26.07 9.95
CA GLN A 231 -3.85 -26.64 8.60
C GLN A 231 -4.90 -26.00 7.71
N LYS A 232 -4.59 -25.84 6.42
CA LYS A 232 -5.57 -25.40 5.42
C LYS A 232 -6.47 -26.57 5.02
N GLY A 233 -7.75 -26.46 5.39
CA GLY A 233 -8.81 -27.42 5.10
C GLY A 233 -9.55 -27.13 3.80
N GLU A 234 -10.85 -27.46 3.79
CA GLU A 234 -11.74 -27.27 2.65
C GLU A 234 -11.94 -25.81 2.28
N LEU A 235 -12.15 -25.53 0.98
CA LEU A 235 -12.48 -24.22 0.45
C LEU A 235 -13.87 -23.79 0.95
N ARG A 236 -13.99 -22.53 1.36
CA ARG A 236 -15.18 -21.93 1.99
C ARG A 236 -15.59 -20.58 1.40
N ARG A 237 -14.77 -20.02 0.50
CA ARG A 237 -15.00 -18.75 -0.22
C ARG A 237 -14.07 -18.68 -1.42
N ASP A 238 -14.55 -18.15 -2.54
CA ASP A 238 -13.77 -17.98 -3.77
C ASP A 238 -14.33 -16.83 -4.61
N GLU A 239 -13.60 -15.73 -4.72
CA GLU A 239 -14.08 -14.49 -5.35
C GLU A 239 -12.99 -13.85 -6.19
N ARG A 240 -13.43 -13.11 -7.22
CA ARG A 240 -12.63 -12.09 -7.89
C ARG A 240 -13.19 -10.71 -7.56
N ASN A 241 -12.38 -9.89 -6.94
CA ASN A 241 -12.74 -8.59 -6.41
C ASN A 241 -11.92 -7.50 -7.13
N LEU A 242 -12.58 -6.62 -7.88
CA LEU A 242 -11.97 -5.54 -8.65
C LEU A 242 -12.28 -4.19 -7.98
N MET A 243 -11.25 -3.37 -7.79
CA MET A 243 -11.37 -1.99 -7.34
C MET A 243 -10.55 -1.09 -8.23
N TRP A 244 -11.13 0.00 -8.72
CA TRP A 244 -10.40 0.97 -9.53
C TRP A 244 -10.93 2.38 -9.35
N ASN A 245 -10.09 3.37 -9.64
CA ASN A 245 -10.46 4.78 -9.57
C ASN A 245 -9.93 5.57 -10.78
N VAL A 246 -10.60 6.68 -11.07
CA VAL A 246 -10.14 7.69 -12.04
C VAL A 246 -10.44 9.07 -11.46
N ASP A 247 -9.37 9.79 -11.15
CA ASP A 247 -9.45 11.00 -10.36
C ASP A 247 -8.69 12.16 -11.04
N PRO A 248 -9.37 13.04 -11.78
CA PRO A 248 -8.77 14.30 -12.21
C PRO A 248 -8.59 15.24 -11.02
N TYR A 249 -7.52 16.02 -11.03
CA TYR A 249 -7.24 17.01 -10.01
C TYR A 249 -6.49 18.23 -10.54
N LEU A 250 -6.64 19.34 -9.82
CA LEU A 250 -5.98 20.61 -10.09
C LEU A 250 -5.55 21.22 -8.76
N GLN A 251 -4.34 21.76 -8.72
CA GLN A 251 -3.85 22.64 -7.67
C GLN A 251 -3.34 23.93 -8.30
N THR A 252 -3.61 25.05 -7.66
CA THR A 252 -3.18 26.39 -8.07
C THR A 252 -2.55 27.10 -6.89
N GLN A 253 -1.52 27.90 -7.16
CA GLN A 253 -0.77 28.70 -6.20
C GLN A 253 -0.67 30.10 -6.77
N TRP A 254 -1.34 31.07 -6.14
CA TRP A 254 -1.46 32.45 -6.60
C TRP A 254 -0.69 33.37 -5.67
N GLN A 255 0.27 34.12 -6.20
CA GLN A 255 0.98 35.14 -5.43
C GLN A 255 0.21 36.47 -5.51
N LEU A 256 -0.79 36.64 -4.65
CA LEU A 256 -1.74 37.77 -4.70
C LEU A 256 -1.06 39.14 -4.43
N THR A 257 -0.06 39.15 -3.55
CA THR A 257 0.84 40.28 -3.28
C THR A 257 2.24 39.75 -2.96
N ASP A 258 3.23 40.62 -2.72
CA ASP A 258 4.58 40.20 -2.30
C ASP A 258 4.60 39.35 -1.02
N LYS A 259 3.57 39.45 -0.16
CA LYS A 259 3.48 38.74 1.12
C LYS A 259 2.30 37.77 1.24
N LEU A 260 1.33 37.81 0.33
CA LEU A 260 0.10 37.03 0.45
C LEU A 260 -0.01 36.05 -0.71
N SER A 261 -0.11 34.76 -0.41
CA SER A 261 -0.39 33.72 -1.40
C SER A 261 -1.66 32.93 -1.07
N LEU A 262 -2.36 32.49 -2.11
CA LEU A 262 -3.51 31.60 -2.02
C LEU A 262 -3.18 30.30 -2.74
N ASP A 263 -3.23 29.20 -2.01
CA ASP A 263 -3.17 27.85 -2.60
C ASP A 263 -4.59 27.27 -2.60
N ALA A 264 -5.06 26.80 -3.75
CA ALA A 264 -6.39 26.20 -3.89
C ALA A 264 -6.31 24.97 -4.79
N GLY A 265 -6.96 23.88 -4.37
CA GLY A 265 -6.97 22.64 -5.12
C GLY A 265 -8.29 21.89 -5.01
N VAL A 266 -8.54 21.06 -6.01
CA VAL A 266 -9.73 20.22 -6.09
C VAL A 266 -9.38 18.89 -6.75
N ARG A 267 -9.93 17.80 -6.22
CA ARG A 267 -9.92 16.47 -6.84
C ARG A 267 -11.35 15.98 -6.96
N TYR A 268 -11.71 15.41 -8.10
CA TYR A 268 -12.96 14.67 -8.25
C TYR A 268 -12.63 13.18 -8.16
N SER A 269 -12.97 12.55 -7.03
CA SER A 269 -12.70 11.13 -6.85
C SER A 269 -13.87 10.29 -7.35
N SER A 270 -13.57 9.29 -8.19
CA SER A 270 -14.54 8.30 -8.68
C SER A 270 -13.97 6.91 -8.46
N VAL A 271 -14.63 6.12 -7.61
CA VAL A 271 -14.17 4.79 -7.21
C VAL A 271 -15.26 3.78 -7.54
N TRP A 272 -14.86 2.66 -8.12
CA TRP A 272 -15.74 1.53 -8.46
C TRP A 272 -15.24 0.26 -7.80
N PHE A 273 -16.21 -0.54 -7.37
CA PHE A 273 -16.05 -1.87 -6.79
C PHE A 273 -16.89 -2.85 -7.59
N ASP A 274 -16.31 -3.99 -7.91
CA ASP A 274 -16.99 -5.15 -8.51
C ASP A 274 -16.51 -6.40 -7.79
N SER A 275 -17.44 -7.26 -7.39
CA SER A 275 -17.18 -8.55 -6.77
C SER A 275 -17.89 -9.62 -7.57
N ASN A 276 -17.14 -10.62 -8.01
CA ASN A 276 -17.68 -11.80 -8.68
C ASN A 276 -17.42 -13.00 -7.79
N ASP A 277 -18.48 -13.54 -7.20
CA ASP A 277 -18.45 -14.72 -6.35
C ASP A 277 -18.50 -15.99 -7.18
N HIS A 278 -17.66 -16.95 -6.81
CA HIS A 278 -17.57 -18.27 -7.41
C HIS A 278 -17.87 -19.38 -6.39
N TYR A 279 -18.31 -19.04 -5.18
CA TYR A 279 -18.55 -19.97 -4.08
C TYR A 279 -20.03 -20.11 -3.72
N VAL A 280 -20.85 -20.48 -4.70
CA VAL A 280 -22.28 -20.72 -4.49
C VAL A 280 -22.52 -22.17 -4.07
N THR A 281 -23.04 -22.38 -2.86
CA THR A 281 -23.28 -23.72 -2.30
C THR A 281 -24.61 -23.76 -1.52
N PRO A 282 -25.16 -24.94 -1.17
CA PRO A 282 -26.34 -24.99 -0.32
C PRO A 282 -26.10 -24.28 1.03
N GLY A 283 -26.82 -23.19 1.29
CA GLY A 283 -26.64 -22.35 2.48
C GLY A 283 -25.65 -21.20 2.34
N ASN A 284 -25.02 -21.04 1.17
CA ASN A 284 -24.25 -19.84 0.79
C ASN A 284 -24.67 -19.37 -0.62
N GLY A 285 -25.31 -18.20 -0.68
CA GLY A 285 -25.86 -17.63 -1.92
C GLY A 285 -24.77 -17.12 -2.87
N ASP A 286 -25.20 -16.47 -3.95
CA ASP A 286 -24.32 -15.69 -4.81
C ASP A 286 -24.11 -14.30 -4.20
N ASP A 287 -22.88 -14.02 -3.77
CA ASP A 287 -22.50 -12.77 -3.10
C ASP A 287 -22.00 -11.69 -4.08
N SER A 288 -22.09 -11.92 -5.38
CA SER A 288 -21.64 -10.97 -6.41
C SER A 288 -22.37 -9.62 -6.33
N GLY A 289 -21.69 -8.54 -6.73
CA GLY A 289 -22.30 -7.21 -6.82
C GLY A 289 -21.31 -6.12 -7.20
N ASP A 290 -21.82 -4.90 -7.38
CA ASP A 290 -21.04 -3.73 -7.72
C ASP A 290 -21.48 -2.48 -6.94
N ALA A 291 -20.55 -1.55 -6.72
CA ALA A 291 -20.83 -0.24 -6.13
C ALA A 291 -19.92 0.83 -6.71
N SER A 292 -20.39 2.07 -6.71
CA SER A 292 -19.60 3.23 -7.12
C SER A 292 -19.83 4.42 -6.20
N TYR A 293 -18.77 5.21 -6.02
CA TYR A 293 -18.79 6.39 -5.17
C TYR A 293 -18.07 7.55 -5.83
N HIS A 294 -18.66 8.74 -5.72
CA HIS A 294 -18.13 9.95 -6.31
C HIS A 294 -18.13 11.11 -5.33
N LYS A 295 -17.03 11.88 -5.28
CA LYS A 295 -16.93 13.03 -4.38
C LYS A 295 -16.01 14.12 -4.92
N TRP A 296 -16.46 15.37 -4.79
CA TRP A 296 -15.62 16.55 -4.90
C TRP A 296 -14.86 16.80 -3.60
N LEU A 297 -13.53 16.89 -3.69
CA LEU A 297 -12.60 17.07 -2.58
C LEU A 297 -11.85 18.40 -2.73
N PRO A 298 -12.47 19.53 -2.36
CA PRO A 298 -11.80 20.81 -2.35
C PRO A 298 -10.90 20.96 -1.11
N ALA A 299 -9.78 21.64 -1.29
CA ALA A 299 -8.93 22.15 -0.22
C ALA A 299 -8.35 23.51 -0.62
N GLY A 300 -8.17 24.40 0.35
CA GLY A 300 -7.52 25.68 0.11
C GLY A 300 -6.84 26.21 1.36
N SER A 301 -5.82 27.04 1.14
CA SER A 301 -5.09 27.71 2.20
C SER A 301 -4.67 29.11 1.80
N LEU A 302 -4.83 30.05 2.71
CA LEU A 302 -4.29 31.40 2.58
C LEU A 302 -3.03 31.49 3.45
N LYS A 303 -1.93 31.97 2.88
CA LYS A 303 -0.64 32.10 3.55
C LYS A 303 -0.16 33.54 3.49
N TYR A 304 0.22 34.10 4.63
CA TYR A 304 0.77 35.45 4.74
C TYR A 304 2.17 35.42 5.36
N ALA A 305 3.14 35.97 4.64
CA ALA A 305 4.51 36.16 5.09
C ALA A 305 4.61 37.42 5.94
N MET A 306 4.61 37.25 7.27
CA MET A 306 4.84 38.36 8.20
C MET A 306 6.25 38.93 7.99
N THR A 307 7.22 38.03 7.88
CA THR A 307 8.63 38.26 7.51
C THR A 307 9.12 37.11 6.64
N ASP A 308 10.33 37.21 6.08
CA ASP A 308 10.92 36.13 5.26
C ASP A 308 11.16 34.84 6.07
N ALA A 309 11.26 34.93 7.40
CA ALA A 309 11.44 33.80 8.30
C ALA A 309 10.14 33.32 8.96
N TRP A 310 9.04 34.06 8.85
CA TRP A 310 7.79 33.74 9.54
C TRP A 310 6.55 33.90 8.66
N ASN A 311 5.90 32.77 8.39
CA ASN A 311 4.65 32.68 7.65
C ASN A 311 3.53 32.20 8.58
N VAL A 312 2.36 32.82 8.49
CA VAL A 312 1.12 32.32 9.09
C VAL A 312 0.19 31.83 7.99
N TYR A 313 -0.61 30.81 8.27
CA TYR A 313 -1.56 30.27 7.30
C TYR A 313 -2.87 29.83 7.95
N LEU A 314 -3.93 29.80 7.15
CA LEU A 314 -5.21 29.21 7.48
C LEU A 314 -5.63 28.30 6.32
N ALA A 315 -6.03 27.07 6.63
CA ALA A 315 -6.44 26.08 5.63
C ALA A 315 -7.77 25.42 5.99
N ALA A 316 -8.54 25.05 4.97
CA ALA A 316 -9.76 24.26 5.10
C ALA A 316 -9.89 23.31 3.92
N GLY A 317 -10.48 22.13 4.15
CA GLY A 317 -10.74 21.15 3.09
C GLY A 317 -11.77 20.11 3.53
N ARG A 318 -12.23 19.30 2.57
CA ARG A 318 -13.12 18.17 2.83
C ARG A 318 -12.42 16.85 2.50
N GLY A 319 -12.51 15.89 3.41
CA GLY A 319 -12.05 14.52 3.20
C GLY A 319 -13.16 13.61 2.68
N PHE A 320 -12.77 12.41 2.26
CA PHE A 320 -13.65 11.34 1.83
C PHE A 320 -12.99 9.99 2.08
N GLU A 321 -13.75 9.06 2.64
CA GLU A 321 -13.37 7.67 2.84
C GLU A 321 -14.48 6.80 2.23
N THR A 322 -14.11 5.94 1.28
CA THR A 322 -15.02 4.93 0.74
C THR A 322 -15.10 3.75 1.70
N PRO A 323 -16.22 3.01 1.74
CA PRO A 323 -16.23 1.69 2.34
C PRO A 323 -15.13 0.81 1.74
N THR A 324 -14.55 -0.08 2.55
CA THR A 324 -13.59 -1.06 2.05
C THR A 324 -14.30 -2.19 1.32
N ILE A 325 -13.62 -2.86 0.39
CA ILE A 325 -14.18 -4.04 -0.29
C ILE A 325 -14.56 -5.16 0.70
N ASN A 326 -13.84 -5.26 1.82
CA ASN A 326 -14.17 -6.19 2.90
C ASN A 326 -15.48 -5.80 3.61
N GLU A 327 -15.70 -4.51 3.88
CA GLU A 327 -16.94 -4.04 4.50
C GLU A 327 -18.13 -4.24 3.58
N LEU A 328 -17.94 -4.01 2.27
CA LEU A 328 -18.94 -4.34 1.26
C LEU A 328 -19.18 -5.85 1.15
N SER A 329 -18.26 -6.71 1.58
CA SER A 329 -18.42 -8.17 1.49
C SER A 329 -19.24 -8.81 2.61
N TYR A 330 -19.58 -8.10 3.70
CA TYR A 330 -20.27 -8.71 4.84
C TYR A 330 -21.44 -7.84 5.30
N ARG A 331 -22.64 -8.41 5.26
CA ARG A 331 -23.84 -7.78 5.82
C ARG A 331 -23.95 -8.05 7.31
N ALA A 332 -24.33 -7.03 8.07
CA ALA A 332 -24.48 -7.12 9.52
C ALA A 332 -25.64 -8.03 9.96
N ASP A 333 -26.58 -8.33 9.07
CA ASP A 333 -27.72 -9.23 9.29
C ASP A 333 -27.37 -10.73 9.11
N GLY A 334 -26.11 -11.05 8.79
CA GLY A 334 -25.64 -12.42 8.57
C GLY A 334 -26.16 -13.05 7.29
N GLN A 335 -26.80 -12.27 6.41
CA GLN A 335 -27.21 -12.73 5.08
C GLN A 335 -26.06 -12.67 4.08
N SER A 336 -26.21 -13.45 3.02
CA SER A 336 -25.37 -13.43 1.82
C SER A 336 -25.61 -12.11 1.05
N GLY A 337 -24.59 -11.62 0.35
CA GLY A 337 -24.62 -10.47 -0.55
C GLY A 337 -23.78 -9.29 -0.06
N MET A 338 -23.55 -8.33 -0.97
CA MET A 338 -22.80 -7.12 -0.65
C MET A 338 -23.57 -6.17 0.30
N ASN A 339 -22.85 -5.54 1.21
CA ASN A 339 -23.33 -4.55 2.17
C ASN A 339 -23.20 -3.14 1.60
N PHE A 340 -24.27 -2.68 0.93
CA PHE A 340 -24.34 -1.33 0.35
C PHE A 340 -25.03 -0.30 1.27
N GLY A 341 -25.33 -0.65 2.52
CA GLY A 341 -26.04 0.22 3.47
C GLY A 341 -26.45 -0.46 4.76
#